data_AF-A0AAV3J9I7-F1
#
_entry.id   AF-A0AAV3J9I7-F1
#
_cell.length_a   1.000
_cell.length_b   1.000
_cell.length_c   1.000
_cell.angle_alpha   90.00
_cell.angle_beta   90.00
_cell.angle_gamma   90.00
#
_symmetry.space_group_name_H-M   'P 1'
#
loop_
_entity.id
_entity.type
_entity.pdbx_description
1 polymer ?
#
loop_
_entity_poly.entity_id
_entity_poly.type
_entity_poly.pdbx_seq_one_letter_code
_entity_poly.pdbx_strand_id
1 'polypeptide(L)'
;MKILNWKKTKIVCTIGPASSSEETILSMLKAGMDIARMNFSHGTHDSHKRVYDTLRKCEQTFGFPLGIMADLQGPKIRTGKLKLNSILLHKNQEIQIVPDADFQGDEHTIGCTYPNLIQDIKEGDKILIDDGKLILKVIFKKSDSAILKVIVGGILWSNKGINLPGTPISAPALSEKDVEDLKFALSLGVDYIALSFVRTGADLELARSLLQGTYTGLIAKIERPEAIENIEEIIERADGIMIARGDLGVEIETEKVPILQKELIYKLNQAGKPVITATQMLESMIENPRPTRAEASDVANAVMDGTDAVMLSAESASGHYPLESVEIMSKIIQETETINHIYEIHWNIKKTFLESERTALGNAAREIAHGIHAKAIVNFTRSGYSALITSEMRPKVPIYSFTPFATTARKMKLYRGVIPFVMPFFTRLEDMIAYMNQKLKEDEFLFPGDKIVILSGAPGTTVRSVDFLQIYQIH
;
A
#
# COMPACT_ATOMS: atom_id res chain seq x y z
N MET A 1 17.87 -20.95 3.34
CA MET A 1 17.02 -20.83 2.14
C MET A 1 17.45 -19.54 1.44
N LYS A 2 18.16 -19.63 0.31
CA LYS A 2 18.63 -18.44 -0.42
C LYS A 2 17.44 -17.59 -0.83
N ILE A 3 17.44 -16.29 -0.53
CA ILE A 3 16.60 -15.33 -1.26
C ILE A 3 17.20 -15.24 -2.66
N LEU A 4 16.89 -16.23 -3.52
CA LEU A 4 17.47 -16.39 -4.87
C LEU A 4 17.15 -15.21 -5.80
N ASN A 5 16.26 -14.32 -5.37
CA ASN A 5 15.58 -13.32 -6.16
C ASN A 5 15.52 -12.00 -5.38
N TRP A 6 16.69 -11.46 -5.02
CA TRP A 6 16.76 -10.19 -4.29
C TRP A 6 16.22 -9.03 -5.15
N LYS A 7 15.20 -8.36 -4.61
CA LYS A 7 14.62 -7.13 -5.14
C LYS A 7 14.52 -6.09 -4.04
N LYS A 8 14.66 -4.81 -4.39
CA LYS A 8 14.55 -3.71 -3.41
C LYS A 8 13.08 -3.31 -3.26
N THR A 9 12.37 -3.06 -4.35
CA THR A 9 10.93 -2.74 -4.34
C THR A 9 10.11 -3.94 -3.83
N LYS A 10 9.15 -3.64 -2.95
CA LYS A 10 8.35 -4.62 -2.22
C LYS A 10 7.12 -5.02 -3.02
N ILE A 11 6.58 -6.20 -2.72
CA ILE A 11 5.31 -6.67 -3.32
C ILE A 11 4.27 -6.85 -2.21
N VAL A 12 3.15 -6.15 -2.35
CA VAL A 12 1.94 -6.36 -1.57
C VAL A 12 1.02 -7.27 -2.37
N CYS A 13 0.57 -8.39 -1.80
CA CYS A 13 -0.40 -9.28 -2.44
C CYS A 13 -1.70 -9.32 -1.65
N THR A 14 -2.82 -9.11 -2.31
CA THR A 14 -4.13 -9.29 -1.69
C THR A 14 -4.44 -10.78 -1.57
N ILE A 15 -4.78 -11.23 -0.37
CA ILE A 15 -5.15 -12.63 -0.10
C ILE A 15 -6.65 -12.79 -0.28
N GLY A 16 -7.03 -13.83 -1.02
CA GLY A 16 -8.43 -14.14 -1.30
C GLY A 16 -8.65 -15.63 -1.59
N PRO A 17 -9.80 -16.00 -2.17
CA PRO A 17 -10.15 -17.39 -2.45
C PRO A 17 -9.08 -18.16 -3.23
N ALA A 18 -8.40 -17.53 -4.21
CA ALA A 18 -7.39 -18.17 -5.04
C ALA A 18 -6.04 -18.39 -4.30
N SER A 19 -5.82 -17.71 -3.18
CA SER A 19 -4.50 -17.62 -2.54
C SER A 19 -4.52 -17.80 -1.02
N SER A 20 -5.63 -18.25 -0.45
CA SER A 20 -5.78 -18.42 1.01
C SER A 20 -5.26 -19.76 1.55
N SER A 21 -4.84 -20.69 0.68
CA SER A 21 -4.24 -21.96 1.10
C SER A 21 -2.79 -21.77 1.56
N GLU A 22 -2.37 -22.60 2.52
CA GLU A 22 -0.99 -22.59 3.04
C GLU A 22 0.05 -22.83 1.93
N GLU A 23 -0.23 -23.76 1.00
CA GLU A 23 0.64 -24.07 -0.13
C GLU A 23 0.84 -22.86 -1.06
N THR A 24 -0.25 -22.18 -1.43
CA THR A 24 -0.17 -21.01 -2.31
C THR A 24 0.52 -19.84 -1.62
N ILE A 25 0.23 -19.60 -0.34
CA ILE A 25 0.90 -18.55 0.45
C ILE A 25 2.41 -18.80 0.52
N LEU A 26 2.84 -20.02 0.85
CA LEU A 26 4.27 -20.37 0.89
C LEU A 26 4.93 -20.22 -0.48
N SER A 27 4.22 -20.53 -1.56
CA SER A 27 4.71 -20.34 -2.93
C SER A 27 4.84 -18.87 -3.30
N MET A 28 3.86 -18.03 -2.94
CA MET A 28 3.94 -16.57 -3.13
C MET A 28 5.05 -15.92 -2.30
N LEU A 29 5.31 -16.40 -1.07
CA LEU A 29 6.46 -15.96 -0.26
C LEU A 29 7.78 -16.26 -0.96
N LYS A 30 7.93 -17.46 -1.53
CA LYS A 30 9.08 -17.85 -2.36
C LYS A 30 9.22 -17.00 -3.62
N ALA A 31 8.09 -16.66 -4.25
CA ALA A 31 8.04 -15.85 -5.46
C ALA A 31 8.36 -14.36 -5.20
N GLY A 32 8.24 -13.88 -3.95
CA GLY A 32 8.68 -12.54 -3.56
C GLY A 32 7.64 -11.65 -2.88
N MET A 33 6.53 -12.20 -2.40
CA MET A 33 5.55 -11.47 -1.57
C MET A 33 6.22 -10.98 -0.28
N ASP A 34 6.05 -9.69 0.03
CA ASP A 34 6.57 -9.06 1.25
C ASP A 34 5.47 -8.76 2.28
N ILE A 35 4.29 -8.40 1.79
CA ILE A 35 3.13 -8.01 2.61
C ILE A 35 1.88 -8.69 2.07
N ALA A 36 1.12 -9.31 2.96
CA ALA A 36 -0.22 -9.82 2.67
C ALA A 36 -1.28 -8.78 3.03
N ARG A 37 -2.08 -8.36 2.04
CA ARG A 37 -3.23 -7.47 2.22
C ARG A 37 -4.50 -8.30 2.44
N MET A 38 -5.23 -7.97 3.51
CA MET A 38 -6.57 -8.45 3.81
C MET A 38 -7.55 -7.32 3.53
N ASN A 39 -8.45 -7.52 2.56
CA ASN A 39 -9.42 -6.50 2.17
C ASN A 39 -10.74 -6.67 2.94
N PHE A 40 -11.04 -5.74 3.86
CA PHE A 40 -12.23 -5.77 4.72
C PHE A 40 -13.51 -5.27 4.03
N SER A 41 -13.43 -4.94 2.73
CA SER A 41 -14.63 -4.71 1.91
C SER A 41 -15.45 -5.98 1.68
N HIS A 42 -14.86 -7.16 1.90
CA HIS A 42 -15.47 -8.46 1.68
C HIS A 42 -15.06 -9.43 2.80
N GLY A 43 -15.94 -10.40 3.09
CA GLY A 43 -15.67 -11.40 4.10
C GLY A 43 -16.15 -10.97 5.49
N THR A 44 -15.99 -11.90 6.43
CA THR A 44 -16.35 -11.76 7.85
C THR A 44 -15.08 -11.72 8.70
N HIS A 45 -15.18 -11.19 9.92
CA HIS A 45 -14.09 -11.24 10.90
C HIS A 45 -13.57 -12.67 11.11
N ASP A 46 -14.45 -13.67 11.19
CA ASP A 46 -14.05 -15.07 11.31
C ASP A 46 -13.24 -15.57 10.11
N SER A 47 -13.64 -15.20 8.89
CA SER A 47 -12.87 -15.55 7.69
C SER A 47 -11.49 -14.88 7.67
N HIS A 48 -11.43 -13.61 8.08
CA HIS A 48 -10.19 -12.86 8.19
C HIS A 48 -9.27 -13.43 9.27
N LYS A 49 -9.81 -13.88 10.42
CA LYS A 49 -9.05 -14.56 11.47
C LYS A 49 -8.36 -15.81 10.93
N ARG A 50 -9.09 -16.67 10.20
CA ARG A 50 -8.52 -17.89 9.61
C ARG A 50 -7.39 -17.59 8.63
N VAL A 51 -7.57 -16.57 7.78
CA VAL A 51 -6.52 -16.10 6.86
C VAL A 51 -5.30 -15.59 7.64
N TYR A 52 -5.51 -14.76 8.66
CA TYR A 52 -4.43 -14.24 9.51
C TYR A 52 -3.62 -15.36 10.17
N ASP A 53 -4.29 -16.34 10.78
CA ASP A 53 -3.63 -17.45 11.46
C ASP A 53 -2.82 -18.30 10.45
N THR A 54 -3.35 -18.51 9.24
CA THR A 54 -2.64 -19.20 8.16
C THR A 54 -1.40 -18.43 7.71
N LEU A 55 -1.51 -17.11 7.53
CA LEU A 55 -0.38 -16.24 7.17
C LEU A 55 0.74 -16.30 8.22
N ARG A 56 0.38 -16.27 9.52
CA ARG A 56 1.37 -16.38 10.62
C ARG A 56 2.01 -17.77 10.69
N LYS A 57 1.27 -18.85 10.39
CA LYS A 57 1.85 -20.19 10.24
C LYS A 57 2.84 -20.26 9.07
N CYS A 58 2.48 -19.68 7.93
CA CYS A 58 3.35 -19.63 6.76
C CYS A 58 4.62 -18.80 7.02
N GLU A 59 4.49 -17.67 7.72
CA GLU A 59 5.64 -16.85 8.16
C GLU A 59 6.64 -17.68 8.98
N GLN A 60 6.16 -18.43 9.97
CA GLN A 60 7.02 -19.30 10.80
C GLN A 60 7.70 -20.39 9.96
N THR A 61 6.96 -21.01 9.03
CA THR A 61 7.48 -22.07 8.16
C THR A 61 8.50 -21.54 7.15
N PHE A 62 8.25 -20.35 6.61
CA PHE A 62 9.14 -19.70 5.65
C PHE A 62 10.42 -19.16 6.32
N GLY A 63 10.35 -18.82 7.61
CA GLY A 63 11.52 -18.41 8.40
C GLY A 63 11.95 -16.95 8.20
N PHE A 64 11.17 -16.14 7.48
CA PHE A 64 11.40 -14.70 7.30
C PHE A 64 10.13 -13.90 7.62
N PRO A 65 10.26 -12.65 8.10
CA PRO A 65 9.11 -11.82 8.45
C PRO A 65 8.14 -11.56 7.29
N LEU A 66 6.85 -11.60 7.59
CA LEU A 66 5.75 -11.28 6.67
C LEU A 66 4.90 -10.14 7.25
N GLY A 67 4.83 -9.02 6.53
CA GLY A 67 3.91 -7.94 6.89
C GLY A 67 2.46 -8.33 6.58
N ILE A 68 1.53 -7.91 7.42
CA ILE A 68 0.08 -8.04 7.18
C ILE A 68 -0.57 -6.67 7.24
N MET A 69 -1.34 -6.33 6.21
CA MET A 69 -2.05 -5.08 6.08
C MET A 69 -3.56 -5.35 6.04
N ALA A 70 -4.32 -4.71 6.93
CA ALA A 70 -5.78 -4.67 6.85
C ALA A 70 -6.21 -3.40 6.10
N ASP A 71 -6.93 -3.56 5.00
CA ASP A 71 -7.44 -2.46 4.18
C ASP A 71 -8.93 -2.26 4.48
N LEU A 72 -9.25 -1.11 5.08
CA LEU A 72 -10.60 -0.74 5.51
C LEU A 72 -11.44 -0.31 4.31
N GLN A 73 -12.74 -0.54 4.39
CA GLN A 73 -13.64 -0.30 3.27
C GLN A 73 -13.84 1.18 2.97
N GLY A 74 -13.93 2.00 4.03
CA GLY A 74 -14.30 3.41 3.93
C GLY A 74 -15.79 3.62 3.58
N PRO A 75 -16.22 4.88 3.44
CA PRO A 75 -17.60 5.24 3.14
C PRO A 75 -17.97 4.93 1.68
N LYS A 76 -18.17 3.65 1.34
CA LYS A 76 -18.47 3.23 -0.02
C LYS A 76 -19.96 3.46 -0.36
N ILE A 77 -20.21 4.43 -1.23
CA ILE A 77 -21.55 4.71 -1.76
C ILE A 77 -21.89 3.68 -2.84
N ARG A 78 -23.10 3.14 -2.82
CA ARG A 78 -23.57 2.12 -3.77
C ARG A 78 -25.01 2.34 -4.20
N THR A 79 -25.38 1.75 -5.33
CA THR A 79 -26.78 1.54 -5.69
C THR A 79 -27.42 0.54 -4.74
N GLY A 80 -28.72 0.70 -4.48
CA GLY A 80 -29.53 -0.23 -3.72
C GLY A 80 -29.77 -1.56 -4.45
N LYS A 81 -30.69 -2.35 -3.91
CA LYS A 81 -31.18 -3.58 -4.57
C LYS A 81 -32.09 -3.20 -5.74
N LEU A 82 -32.08 -4.03 -6.78
CA LEU A 82 -32.98 -3.91 -7.93
C LEU A 82 -34.09 -4.97 -7.82
N LYS A 83 -35.29 -4.65 -8.34
CA LYS A 83 -36.42 -5.61 -8.44
C LYS A 83 -36.05 -6.82 -9.30
N LEU A 84 -35.28 -6.58 -10.35
CA LEU A 84 -34.71 -7.59 -11.24
C LEU A 84 -33.22 -7.76 -10.95
N ASN A 85 -32.62 -8.84 -11.44
CA ASN A 85 -31.17 -9.06 -11.30
C ASN A 85 -30.34 -7.90 -11.88
N SER A 86 -30.83 -7.30 -12.97
CA SER A 86 -30.22 -6.16 -13.64
C SER A 86 -31.27 -5.34 -14.40
N ILE A 87 -30.96 -4.07 -14.67
CA ILE A 87 -31.75 -3.19 -15.54
C ILE A 87 -30.88 -2.60 -16.66
N LEU A 88 -31.46 -2.36 -17.83
CA LEU A 88 -30.77 -1.73 -18.95
C LEU A 88 -31.08 -0.22 -18.96
N LEU A 89 -30.06 0.61 -18.81
CA LEU A 89 -30.18 2.07 -18.90
C LEU A 89 -29.82 2.53 -20.30
N HIS A 90 -30.73 3.27 -20.95
CA HIS A 90 -30.53 3.79 -22.29
C HIS A 90 -29.96 5.20 -22.27
N LYS A 91 -29.11 5.54 -23.24
CA LYS A 91 -28.60 6.91 -23.40
C LYS A 91 -29.75 7.91 -23.56
N ASN A 92 -29.63 9.05 -22.89
CA ASN A 92 -30.64 10.12 -22.78
C ASN A 92 -31.90 9.79 -21.99
N GLN A 93 -32.03 8.58 -21.44
CA GLN A 93 -33.11 8.25 -20.50
C GLN A 93 -32.99 9.10 -19.23
N GLU A 94 -34.14 9.48 -18.67
CA GLU A 94 -34.22 10.06 -17.35
C GLU A 94 -34.55 8.99 -16.32
N ILE A 95 -33.88 9.04 -15.18
CA ILE A 95 -34.06 8.12 -14.06
C ILE A 95 -33.97 8.90 -12.75
N GLN A 96 -34.77 8.51 -11.77
CA GLN A 96 -34.74 9.11 -10.44
C GLN A 96 -33.78 8.34 -9.53
N ILE A 97 -33.04 9.05 -8.68
CA ILE A 97 -32.25 8.47 -7.60
C ILE A 97 -32.80 8.91 -6.25
N VAL A 98 -32.95 7.97 -5.32
CA VAL A 98 -33.43 8.19 -3.95
C VAL A 98 -32.37 7.73 -2.93
N PRO A 99 -32.13 8.45 -1.83
CA PRO A 99 -31.18 8.07 -0.78
C PRO A 99 -31.79 7.01 0.17
N ASP A 100 -32.26 5.92 -0.41
CA ASP A 100 -32.85 4.78 0.29
C ASP A 100 -32.17 3.49 -0.19
N ALA A 101 -31.47 2.82 0.72
CA ALA A 101 -30.73 1.58 0.44
C ALA A 101 -31.66 0.38 0.19
N ASP A 102 -32.84 0.38 0.81
CA ASP A 102 -33.80 -0.72 0.77
C ASP A 102 -34.79 -0.59 -0.40
N PHE A 103 -34.84 0.58 -1.03
CA PHE A 103 -35.63 0.81 -2.23
C PHE A 103 -35.27 -0.20 -3.33
N GLN A 104 -36.27 -0.98 -3.76
CA GLN A 104 -36.12 -1.93 -4.85
C GLN A 104 -36.20 -1.20 -6.19
N GLY A 105 -35.03 -0.90 -6.76
CA GLY A 105 -34.91 -0.11 -7.99
C GLY A 105 -35.40 -0.80 -9.26
N ASP A 106 -35.76 -0.01 -10.25
CA ASP A 106 -36.18 -0.41 -11.60
C ASP A 106 -35.67 0.59 -12.65
N GLU A 107 -36.12 0.48 -13.90
CA GLU A 107 -35.74 1.37 -15.00
C GLU A 107 -36.12 2.85 -14.78
N HIS A 108 -36.96 3.18 -13.80
CA HIS A 108 -37.42 4.54 -13.53
C HIS A 108 -36.82 5.15 -12.27
N THR A 109 -36.57 4.34 -11.24
CA THR A 109 -36.01 4.82 -9.97
C THR A 109 -34.99 3.83 -9.41
N ILE A 110 -33.86 4.34 -8.93
CA ILE A 110 -32.84 3.55 -8.23
C ILE A 110 -32.60 4.07 -6.81
N GLY A 111 -32.38 3.14 -5.87
CA GLY A 111 -31.94 3.45 -4.52
C GLY A 111 -30.44 3.73 -4.43
N CYS A 112 -30.04 4.43 -3.38
CA CYS A 112 -28.65 4.75 -3.06
C CYS A 112 -28.42 4.53 -1.56
N THR A 113 -27.28 3.93 -1.21
CA THR A 113 -26.93 3.64 0.19
C THR A 113 -26.47 4.86 0.97
N TYR A 114 -26.36 6.03 0.35
CA TYR A 114 -25.85 7.25 0.98
C TYR A 114 -26.97 8.22 1.36
N PRO A 115 -27.29 8.36 2.66
CA PRO A 115 -28.41 9.18 3.11
C PRO A 115 -28.28 10.66 2.73
N ASN A 116 -27.06 11.20 2.74
CA ASN A 116 -26.81 12.61 2.45
C ASN A 116 -26.62 12.90 0.95
N LEU A 117 -26.86 11.92 0.06
CA LEU A 117 -26.66 12.08 -1.38
C LEU A 117 -27.31 13.37 -1.90
N ILE A 118 -28.59 13.57 -1.58
CA ILE A 118 -29.35 14.72 -2.08
C ILE A 118 -28.77 16.02 -1.54
N GLN A 119 -28.26 16.06 -0.32
CA GLN A 119 -27.68 17.27 0.25
C GLN A 119 -26.40 17.67 -0.48
N ASP A 120 -25.54 16.69 -0.74
CA ASP A 120 -24.18 16.91 -1.27
C ASP A 120 -24.18 17.23 -2.78
N ILE A 121 -25.04 16.57 -3.57
CA ILE A 121 -25.07 16.78 -5.03
C ILE A 121 -25.73 18.11 -5.44
N LYS A 122 -25.30 18.62 -6.59
CA LYS A 122 -25.84 19.80 -7.27
C LYS A 122 -26.28 19.48 -8.69
N GLU A 123 -27.15 20.32 -9.24
CA GLU A 123 -27.47 20.25 -10.67
C GLU A 123 -26.20 20.44 -11.50
N GLY A 124 -26.01 19.56 -12.48
CA GLY A 124 -24.80 19.52 -13.29
C GLY A 124 -23.78 18.46 -12.87
N ASP A 125 -23.82 17.98 -11.63
CA ASP A 125 -22.87 16.98 -11.12
C ASP A 125 -22.96 15.67 -11.90
N LYS A 126 -21.83 14.97 -12.00
CA LYS A 126 -21.74 13.64 -12.60
C LYS A 126 -21.92 12.58 -11.53
N ILE A 127 -22.68 11.54 -11.85
CA ILE A 127 -22.80 10.34 -11.04
C ILE A 127 -22.29 9.18 -11.87
N LEU A 128 -21.18 8.59 -11.43
CA LEU A 128 -20.55 7.45 -12.08
C LEU A 128 -20.94 6.17 -11.34
N ILE A 129 -21.32 5.13 -12.07
CA ILE A 129 -21.74 3.84 -11.49
C ILE A 129 -20.94 2.70 -12.13
N ASP A 130 -20.58 1.71 -11.30
CA ASP A 130 -19.75 0.54 -11.69
C ASP A 130 -18.40 0.97 -12.29
N ASP A 131 -17.63 1.73 -11.50
CA ASP A 131 -16.29 2.22 -11.84
C ASP A 131 -16.28 3.07 -13.13
N GLY A 132 -17.33 3.90 -13.30
CA GLY A 132 -17.46 4.82 -14.42
C GLY A 132 -18.01 4.22 -15.72
N LYS A 133 -18.38 2.93 -15.75
CA LYS A 133 -19.01 2.31 -16.93
C LYS A 133 -20.35 2.94 -17.29
N LEU A 134 -21.10 3.36 -16.28
CA LEU A 134 -22.33 4.13 -16.43
C LEU A 134 -22.07 5.56 -15.98
N ILE A 135 -22.50 6.52 -16.80
CA ILE A 135 -22.32 7.95 -16.51
C ILE A 135 -23.68 8.61 -16.56
N LEU A 136 -24.08 9.19 -15.43
CA LEU A 136 -25.30 9.95 -15.29
C LEU A 136 -24.97 11.40 -14.91
N LYS A 137 -25.90 12.30 -15.19
CA LYS A 137 -25.77 13.72 -14.84
C LYS A 137 -27.02 14.19 -14.10
N VAL A 138 -26.84 14.88 -12.98
CA VAL A 138 -27.95 15.49 -12.24
C VAL A 138 -28.55 16.60 -13.10
N ILE A 139 -29.83 16.45 -13.48
CA ILE A 139 -30.55 17.47 -14.25
C ILE A 139 -31.45 18.33 -13.37
N PHE A 140 -32.00 17.76 -12.30
CA PHE A 140 -32.89 18.47 -11.40
C PHE A 140 -32.87 17.85 -10.01
N LYS A 141 -32.80 18.67 -8.97
CA LYS A 141 -32.80 18.23 -7.57
C LYS A 141 -34.15 18.52 -6.91
N LYS A 142 -34.78 17.48 -6.36
CA LYS A 142 -35.97 17.58 -5.50
C LYS A 142 -35.55 17.59 -4.03
N SER A 143 -36.51 17.70 -3.12
CA SER A 143 -36.26 17.68 -1.67
C SER A 143 -35.72 16.36 -1.15
N ASP A 144 -36.15 15.24 -1.74
CA ASP A 144 -35.89 13.86 -1.27
C ASP A 144 -35.23 12.96 -2.33
N SER A 145 -34.96 13.51 -3.52
CA SER A 145 -34.53 12.74 -4.68
C SER A 145 -33.92 13.65 -5.74
N ALA A 146 -33.29 13.06 -6.75
CA ALA A 146 -32.79 13.80 -7.91
C ALA A 146 -33.17 13.08 -9.20
N ILE A 147 -33.46 13.86 -10.24
CA ILE A 147 -33.61 13.34 -11.60
C ILE A 147 -32.25 13.40 -12.28
N LEU A 148 -31.88 12.29 -12.86
CA LEU A 148 -30.61 12.08 -13.56
C LEU A 148 -30.89 11.82 -15.03
N LYS A 149 -30.01 12.31 -15.90
CA LYS A 149 -29.97 11.94 -17.32
C LYS A 149 -28.83 10.98 -17.57
N VAL A 150 -29.11 9.85 -18.21
CA VAL A 150 -28.10 8.87 -18.61
C VAL A 150 -27.29 9.42 -19.78
N ILE A 151 -26.00 9.65 -19.54
CA ILE A 151 -25.04 10.12 -20.56
C ILE A 151 -24.40 8.92 -21.26
N VAL A 152 -24.01 7.91 -20.48
CA VAL A 152 -23.51 6.61 -20.94
C VAL A 152 -24.35 5.53 -20.27
N GLY A 153 -25.10 4.79 -21.09
CA GLY A 153 -25.99 3.71 -20.67
C GLY A 153 -25.30 2.35 -20.66
N GLY A 154 -26.03 1.33 -20.24
CA GLY A 154 -25.53 -0.03 -20.08
C GLY A 154 -26.33 -0.82 -19.05
N ILE A 155 -25.85 -2.02 -18.71
CA ILE A 155 -26.50 -2.90 -17.74
C ILE A 155 -26.08 -2.48 -16.33
N LEU A 156 -27.06 -2.07 -15.51
CA LEU A 156 -26.88 -1.84 -14.09
C LEU A 156 -27.28 -3.08 -13.30
N TRP A 157 -26.41 -3.50 -12.39
CA TRP A 157 -26.68 -4.55 -11.41
C TRP A 157 -26.92 -3.95 -10.02
N SER A 158 -27.39 -4.75 -9.08
CA SER A 158 -27.53 -4.33 -7.67
C SER A 158 -26.18 -4.07 -7.00
N ASN A 159 -26.15 -3.20 -5.99
CA ASN A 159 -24.99 -2.97 -5.10
C ASN A 159 -23.71 -2.50 -5.81
N LYS A 160 -23.85 -1.81 -6.94
CA LYS A 160 -22.73 -1.26 -7.71
C LYS A 160 -22.22 0.04 -7.08
N GLY A 161 -20.90 0.24 -7.10
CA GLY A 161 -20.26 1.43 -6.55
C GLY A 161 -20.75 2.69 -7.26
N ILE A 162 -20.95 3.76 -6.49
CA ILE A 162 -21.25 5.10 -6.99
C ILE A 162 -20.07 6.01 -6.64
N ASN A 163 -19.60 6.73 -7.65
CA ASN A 163 -18.58 7.75 -7.54
C ASN A 163 -19.21 9.11 -7.90
N LEU A 164 -18.79 10.16 -7.20
CA LEU A 164 -19.37 11.50 -7.31
C LEU A 164 -18.24 12.53 -7.55
N PRO A 165 -17.65 12.55 -8.77
CA PRO A 165 -16.49 13.37 -9.05
C PRO A 165 -16.74 14.86 -8.84
N GLY A 166 -15.91 15.48 -8.02
CA GLY A 166 -16.00 16.90 -7.69
C GLY A 166 -17.12 17.27 -6.71
N THR A 167 -17.89 16.29 -6.22
CA THR A 167 -18.90 16.51 -5.17
C THR A 167 -18.26 16.33 -3.80
N PRO A 168 -18.26 17.36 -2.91
CA PRO A 168 -17.73 17.23 -1.56
C PRO A 168 -18.63 16.30 -0.73
N ILE A 169 -18.17 15.08 -0.49
CA ILE A 169 -18.92 14.08 0.28
C ILE A 169 -18.83 14.38 1.77
N SER A 170 -19.97 14.56 2.43
CA SER A 170 -20.06 14.84 3.87
C SER A 170 -19.90 13.59 4.77
N ALA A 171 -19.83 12.38 4.19
CA ALA A 171 -19.57 11.15 4.91
C ALA A 171 -18.26 11.21 5.73
N PRO A 172 -18.24 10.62 6.94
CA PRO A 172 -17.01 10.49 7.71
C PRO A 172 -16.03 9.54 7.00
N ALA A 173 -14.73 9.78 7.17
CA ALA A 173 -13.69 8.92 6.57
C ALA A 173 -13.70 7.48 7.12
N LEU A 174 -14.15 7.30 8.36
CA LEU A 174 -14.39 5.99 8.97
C LEU A 174 -15.88 5.81 9.18
N SER A 175 -16.46 4.76 8.59
CA SER A 175 -17.80 4.30 8.93
C SER A 175 -17.80 3.56 10.28
N GLU A 176 -18.98 3.32 10.85
CA GLU A 176 -19.13 2.50 12.07
C GLU A 176 -18.51 1.11 11.88
N LYS A 177 -18.78 0.50 10.72
CA LYS A 177 -18.16 -0.77 10.30
C LYS A 177 -16.63 -0.68 10.26
N ASP A 178 -16.07 0.39 9.69
CA ASP A 178 -14.61 0.54 9.63
C ASP A 178 -13.98 0.66 11.03
N VAL A 179 -14.67 1.29 11.99
CA VAL A 179 -14.20 1.36 13.38
C VAL A 179 -14.19 -0.04 14.03
N GLU A 180 -15.21 -0.86 13.78
CA GLU A 180 -15.26 -2.25 14.24
C GLU A 180 -14.17 -3.11 13.59
N ASP A 181 -14.02 -3.01 12.26
CA ASP A 181 -13.01 -3.70 11.48
C ASP A 181 -11.59 -3.31 11.93
N LEU A 182 -11.34 -2.02 12.17
CA LEU A 182 -10.07 -1.52 12.66
C LEU A 182 -9.75 -2.12 14.03
N LYS A 183 -10.69 -2.08 14.99
CA LYS A 183 -10.50 -2.68 16.33
C LYS A 183 -10.22 -4.17 16.23
N PHE A 184 -10.97 -4.89 15.40
CA PHE A 184 -10.75 -6.31 15.17
C PHE A 184 -9.35 -6.56 14.58
N ALA A 185 -8.95 -5.83 13.53
CA ALA A 185 -7.63 -5.97 12.92
C ALA A 185 -6.49 -5.68 13.90
N LEU A 186 -6.62 -4.65 14.75
CA LEU A 186 -5.66 -4.36 15.82
C LEU A 186 -5.59 -5.51 16.84
N SER A 187 -6.71 -6.13 17.19
CA SER A 187 -6.74 -7.30 18.09
C SER A 187 -6.00 -8.53 17.53
N LEU A 188 -5.90 -8.64 16.19
CA LEU A 188 -5.09 -9.67 15.55
C LEU A 188 -3.59 -9.37 15.63
N GLY A 189 -3.21 -8.09 15.70
CA GLY A 189 -1.82 -7.65 15.58
C GLY A 189 -1.36 -7.51 14.13
N VAL A 190 -2.21 -6.91 13.27
CA VAL A 190 -1.79 -6.50 11.92
C VAL A 190 -0.70 -5.43 11.98
N ASP A 191 0.17 -5.44 10.98
CA ASP A 191 1.34 -4.56 10.91
C ASP A 191 0.99 -3.20 10.30
N TYR A 192 -0.05 -3.16 9.46
CA TYR A 192 -0.56 -1.94 8.81
C TYR A 192 -2.09 -1.90 8.75
N ILE A 193 -2.64 -0.69 8.84
CA ILE A 193 -4.03 -0.34 8.51
C ILE A 193 -4.00 0.60 7.31
N ALA A 194 -4.73 0.30 6.26
CA ALA A 194 -4.94 1.20 5.13
C ALA A 194 -6.34 1.83 5.22
N LEU A 195 -6.40 3.16 5.19
CA LEU A 195 -7.62 3.94 5.27
C LEU A 195 -8.04 4.43 3.88
N SER A 196 -9.21 4.01 3.43
CA SER A 196 -9.81 4.39 2.14
C SER A 196 -10.39 5.80 2.16
N PHE A 197 -10.51 6.41 0.98
CA PHE A 197 -11.15 7.71 0.74
C PHE A 197 -10.65 8.85 1.63
N VAL A 198 -9.37 8.85 1.98
CA VAL A 198 -8.74 9.97 2.71
C VAL A 198 -8.78 11.21 1.82
N ARG A 199 -9.22 12.35 2.37
CA ARG A 199 -9.29 13.65 1.68
C ARG A 199 -8.38 14.67 2.34
N THR A 200 -8.22 14.59 3.65
CA THR A 200 -7.49 15.54 4.49
C THR A 200 -6.65 14.82 5.54
N GLY A 201 -5.71 15.54 6.15
CA GLY A 201 -4.98 15.08 7.31
C GLY A 201 -5.89 14.76 8.50
N ALA A 202 -6.97 15.52 8.67
CA ALA A 202 -7.94 15.32 9.76
C ALA A 202 -8.66 13.96 9.68
N ASP A 203 -8.87 13.43 8.48
CA ASP A 203 -9.48 12.09 8.27
C ASP A 203 -8.66 10.97 8.95
N LEU A 204 -7.35 11.17 9.16
CA LEU A 204 -6.46 10.19 9.78
C LEU A 204 -6.48 10.21 11.31
N GLU A 205 -6.98 11.28 11.94
CA GLU A 205 -6.84 11.51 13.39
C GLU A 205 -7.58 10.45 14.23
N LEU A 206 -8.81 10.10 13.82
CA LEU A 206 -9.57 9.07 14.54
C LEU A 206 -8.87 7.72 14.47
N ALA A 207 -8.44 7.28 13.28
CA ALA A 207 -7.66 6.06 13.12
C ALA A 207 -6.38 6.12 13.96
N ARG A 208 -5.64 7.23 13.90
CA ARG A 208 -4.40 7.46 14.65
C ARG A 208 -4.62 7.34 16.17
N SER A 209 -5.73 7.86 16.69
CA SER A 209 -6.09 7.75 18.10
C SER A 209 -6.34 6.29 18.52
N LEU A 210 -6.99 5.49 17.67
CA LEU A 210 -7.26 4.07 17.92
C LEU A 210 -6.00 3.21 17.83
N LEU A 211 -5.01 3.64 17.06
CA LEU A 211 -3.71 2.97 16.92
C LEU A 211 -2.75 3.26 18.09
N GLN A 212 -3.09 4.16 19.02
CA GLN A 212 -2.22 4.49 20.16
C GLN A 212 -1.87 3.24 20.98
N GLY A 213 -0.60 3.11 21.37
CA GLY A 213 -0.09 1.95 22.09
C GLY A 213 0.23 0.73 21.21
N THR A 214 -0.03 0.79 19.90
CA THR A 214 0.34 -0.25 18.93
C THR A 214 1.58 0.13 18.13
N TYR A 215 2.20 -0.86 17.47
CA TYR A 215 3.27 -0.63 16.49
C TYR A 215 2.76 -0.53 15.05
N THR A 216 1.45 -0.70 14.83
CA THR A 216 0.79 -0.72 13.53
C THR A 216 1.00 0.59 12.79
N GLY A 217 1.33 0.53 11.50
CA GLY A 217 1.44 1.71 10.63
C GLY A 217 0.10 2.10 10.02
N LEU A 218 -0.14 3.39 9.84
CA LEU A 218 -1.31 3.93 9.15
C LEU A 218 -0.94 4.33 7.72
N ILE A 219 -1.59 3.71 6.74
CA ILE A 219 -1.46 4.01 5.32
C ILE A 219 -2.67 4.81 4.87
N ALA A 220 -2.47 6.01 4.31
CA ALA A 220 -3.57 6.76 3.70
C ALA A 220 -3.70 6.38 2.22
N LYS A 221 -4.92 6.10 1.76
CA LYS A 221 -5.19 5.80 0.35
C LYS A 221 -5.64 7.06 -0.37
N ILE A 222 -4.91 7.43 -1.42
CA ILE A 222 -5.18 8.58 -2.28
C ILE A 222 -6.08 8.10 -3.41
N GLU A 223 -7.37 8.34 -3.24
CA GLU A 223 -8.46 7.91 -4.14
C GLU A 223 -9.30 9.11 -4.61
N ARG A 224 -9.08 10.28 -4.02
CA ARG A 224 -9.92 11.47 -4.15
C ARG A 224 -9.09 12.67 -4.60
N PRO A 225 -9.63 13.57 -5.45
CA PRO A 225 -8.95 14.80 -5.86
C PRO A 225 -8.53 15.68 -4.67
N GLU A 226 -9.37 15.78 -3.65
CA GLU A 226 -9.12 16.58 -2.44
C GLU A 226 -7.87 16.12 -1.69
N ALA A 227 -7.56 14.83 -1.74
CA ALA A 227 -6.37 14.25 -1.12
C ALA A 227 -5.08 14.72 -1.80
N ILE A 228 -5.14 15.06 -3.09
CA ILE A 228 -4.02 15.60 -3.85
C ILE A 228 -3.77 17.05 -3.44
N GLU A 229 -4.82 17.84 -3.27
CA GLU A 229 -4.75 19.24 -2.83
C GLU A 229 -4.21 19.35 -1.40
N ASN A 230 -4.52 18.37 -0.55
CA ASN A 230 -4.12 18.31 0.86
C ASN A 230 -2.96 17.33 1.12
N ILE A 231 -2.17 16.99 0.10
CA ILE A 231 -1.19 15.90 0.22
C ILE A 231 -0.14 16.16 1.31
N GLU A 232 0.28 17.41 1.51
CA GLU A 232 1.29 17.78 2.52
C GLU A 232 0.82 17.44 3.94
N GLU A 233 -0.42 17.80 4.32
CA GLU A 233 -0.95 17.51 5.67
C GLU A 233 -1.22 16.01 5.89
N ILE A 234 -1.54 15.28 4.82
CA ILE A 234 -1.72 13.83 4.82
C ILE A 234 -0.36 13.14 5.01
N ILE A 235 0.68 13.59 4.31
CA ILE A 235 2.06 13.09 4.43
C ILE A 235 2.57 13.19 5.87
N GLU A 236 2.32 14.32 6.53
CA GLU A 236 2.73 14.53 7.92
C GLU A 236 2.09 13.52 8.87
N ARG A 237 0.80 13.25 8.67
CA ARG A 237 -0.01 12.41 9.57
C ARG A 237 -0.02 10.93 9.25
N ALA A 238 0.39 10.50 8.05
CA ALA A 238 0.45 9.10 7.66
C ALA A 238 1.83 8.46 7.91
N ASP A 239 1.88 7.14 8.13
CA ASP A 239 3.14 6.38 8.15
C ASP A 239 3.59 5.91 6.77
N GLY A 240 2.69 5.97 5.78
CA GLY A 240 2.94 5.69 4.37
C GLY A 240 1.69 6.00 3.55
N ILE A 241 1.80 6.00 2.23
CA ILE A 241 0.72 6.36 1.32
C ILE A 241 0.51 5.26 0.29
N MET A 242 -0.74 5.01 -0.09
CA MET A 242 -1.10 4.14 -1.20
C MET A 242 -1.79 4.98 -2.28
N ILE A 243 -1.22 4.98 -3.49
CA ILE A 243 -1.79 5.64 -4.66
C ILE A 243 -2.66 4.61 -5.38
N ALA A 244 -3.98 4.71 -5.19
CA ALA A 244 -4.97 3.79 -5.75
C ALA A 244 -5.47 4.32 -7.09
N ARG A 245 -4.80 3.92 -8.17
CA ARG A 245 -4.94 4.52 -9.51
C ARG A 245 -6.28 4.24 -10.16
N GLY A 246 -6.87 3.07 -9.92
CA GLY A 246 -8.20 2.69 -10.40
C GLY A 246 -9.26 3.59 -9.80
N ASP A 247 -9.32 3.68 -8.47
CA ASP A 247 -10.28 4.56 -7.78
C ASP A 247 -10.04 6.03 -8.12
N LEU A 248 -8.78 6.49 -8.11
CA LEU A 248 -8.45 7.87 -8.47
C LEU A 248 -8.84 8.18 -9.92
N GLY A 249 -8.56 7.28 -10.87
CA GLY A 249 -8.86 7.44 -12.29
C GLY A 249 -10.36 7.42 -12.63
N VAL A 250 -11.22 7.05 -11.69
CA VAL A 250 -12.68 7.26 -11.80
C VAL A 250 -13.06 8.70 -11.42
N GLU A 251 -12.33 9.31 -10.49
CA GLU A 251 -12.63 10.65 -9.95
C GLU A 251 -11.98 11.79 -10.75
N ILE A 252 -10.87 11.52 -11.46
CA ILE A 252 -10.15 12.49 -12.30
C ILE A 252 -9.97 11.97 -13.73
N GLU A 253 -9.57 12.84 -14.65
CA GLU A 253 -9.29 12.45 -16.03
C GLU A 253 -8.09 11.48 -16.11
N THR A 254 -8.28 10.37 -16.83
CA THR A 254 -7.33 9.24 -16.87
C THR A 254 -5.94 9.66 -17.34
N GLU A 255 -5.83 10.62 -18.26
CA GLU A 255 -4.55 11.14 -18.75
C GLU A 255 -3.74 11.90 -17.69
N LYS A 256 -4.37 12.37 -16.60
CA LYS A 256 -3.69 13.06 -15.50
C LYS A 256 -3.10 12.09 -14.47
N VAL A 257 -3.66 10.88 -14.35
CA VAL A 257 -3.27 9.90 -13.32
C VAL A 257 -1.77 9.56 -13.36
N PRO A 258 -1.14 9.28 -14.52
CA PRO A 258 0.29 8.97 -14.56
C PRO A 258 1.19 10.14 -14.12
N ILE A 259 0.77 11.38 -14.41
CA ILE A 259 1.53 12.58 -14.01
C ILE A 259 1.45 12.77 -12.49
N LEU A 260 0.26 12.67 -11.94
CA LEU A 260 0.03 12.77 -10.50
C LEU A 260 0.73 11.67 -9.72
N GLN A 261 0.76 10.43 -10.22
CA GLN A 261 1.55 9.35 -9.62
C GLN A 261 3.02 9.77 -9.45
N LYS A 262 3.64 10.32 -10.51
CA LYS A 262 5.04 10.76 -10.48
C LYS A 262 5.27 11.86 -9.46
N GLU A 263 4.41 12.87 -9.46
CA GLU A 263 4.50 14.00 -8.52
C GLU A 263 4.33 13.55 -7.06
N LEU A 264 3.34 12.69 -6.78
CA LEU A 264 3.07 12.16 -5.45
C LEU A 264 4.23 11.29 -4.96
N ILE A 265 4.72 10.34 -5.76
CA ILE A 265 5.86 9.50 -5.40
C ILE A 265 7.10 10.36 -5.16
N TYR A 266 7.34 11.38 -6.00
CA TYR A 266 8.46 12.30 -5.80
C TYR A 266 8.34 13.02 -4.44
N LYS A 267 7.21 13.66 -4.13
CA LYS A 267 6.98 14.33 -2.84
C LYS A 267 7.16 13.38 -1.64
N LEU A 268 6.65 12.15 -1.75
CA LEU A 268 6.78 11.12 -0.71
C LEU A 268 8.23 10.69 -0.49
N ASN A 269 8.98 10.53 -1.57
CA ASN A 269 10.41 10.27 -1.53
C ASN A 269 11.17 11.44 -0.88
N GLN A 270 10.79 12.69 -1.14
CA GLN A 270 11.38 13.86 -0.47
C GLN A 270 11.09 13.88 1.04
N ALA A 271 9.90 13.44 1.45
CA ALA A 271 9.46 13.36 2.84
C ALA A 271 9.93 12.09 3.59
N GLY A 272 10.52 11.12 2.87
CA GLY A 272 10.93 9.85 3.47
C GLY A 272 9.78 8.95 3.90
N LYS A 273 8.62 9.08 3.25
CA LYS A 273 7.41 8.29 3.54
C LYS A 273 7.30 7.13 2.54
N PRO A 274 7.13 5.89 3.02
CA PRO A 274 6.89 4.75 2.15
C PRO A 274 5.67 4.96 1.26
N VAL A 275 5.78 4.60 -0.01
CA VAL A 275 4.68 4.67 -0.98
C VAL A 275 4.37 3.32 -1.62
N ILE A 276 3.08 3.03 -1.80
CA ILE A 276 2.57 1.85 -2.48
C ILE A 276 1.85 2.31 -3.76
N THR A 277 2.29 1.82 -4.92
CA THR A 277 1.54 1.99 -6.17
C THR A 277 0.56 0.83 -6.30
N ALA A 278 -0.74 1.13 -6.35
CA ALA A 278 -1.81 0.16 -6.26
C ALA A 278 -2.76 0.19 -7.46
N THR A 279 -3.42 -0.96 -7.69
CA THR A 279 -4.43 -1.23 -8.73
C THR A 279 -3.93 -1.13 -10.17
N GLN A 280 -4.56 -1.84 -11.10
CA GLN A 280 -4.24 -1.83 -12.54
C GLN A 280 -2.76 -2.13 -12.86
N MET A 281 -2.10 -2.96 -12.04
CA MET A 281 -0.68 -3.29 -12.26
C MET A 281 -0.54 -4.41 -13.29
N LEU A 282 -1.22 -5.56 -13.07
CA LEU A 282 -1.19 -6.73 -13.94
C LEU A 282 -2.61 -7.29 -14.15
N GLU A 283 -3.61 -6.42 -14.29
CA GLU A 283 -5.03 -6.76 -14.27
C GLU A 283 -5.44 -7.88 -15.24
N SER A 284 -4.84 -7.92 -16.43
CA SER A 284 -5.09 -8.98 -17.42
C SER A 284 -4.75 -10.37 -16.89
N MET A 285 -3.89 -10.48 -15.88
CA MET A 285 -3.49 -11.74 -15.27
C MET A 285 -4.53 -12.36 -14.32
N ILE A 286 -5.63 -11.65 -14.06
CA ILE A 286 -6.81 -12.28 -13.46
C ILE A 286 -7.26 -13.47 -14.33
N GLU A 287 -7.25 -13.28 -15.66
CA GLU A 287 -7.73 -14.25 -16.63
C GLU A 287 -6.62 -14.90 -17.47
N ASN A 288 -5.44 -14.28 -17.54
CA ASN A 288 -4.37 -14.71 -18.45
C ASN A 288 -3.08 -15.10 -17.69
N PRO A 289 -2.33 -16.12 -18.16
CA PRO A 289 -1.09 -16.54 -17.52
C PRO A 289 0.09 -15.57 -17.73
N ARG A 290 -0.07 -14.52 -18.53
CA ARG A 290 0.96 -13.52 -18.83
C ARG A 290 0.35 -12.14 -18.96
N PRO A 291 1.05 -11.09 -18.51
CA PRO A 291 0.57 -9.73 -18.66
C PRO A 291 0.82 -9.22 -20.08
N THR A 292 0.15 -8.13 -20.42
CA THR A 292 0.44 -7.36 -21.62
C THR A 292 1.78 -6.62 -21.49
N ARG A 293 2.34 -6.20 -22.63
CA ARG A 293 3.54 -5.34 -22.64
C ARG A 293 3.29 -3.98 -21.99
N ALA A 294 2.06 -3.46 -22.08
CA ALA A 294 1.68 -2.20 -21.48
C ALA A 294 1.71 -2.28 -19.94
N GLU A 295 1.13 -3.34 -19.37
CA GLU A 295 1.16 -3.59 -17.92
C GLU A 295 2.58 -3.81 -17.39
N ALA A 296 3.41 -4.56 -18.12
CA ALA A 296 4.81 -4.73 -17.74
C ALA A 296 5.57 -3.38 -17.74
N SER A 297 5.31 -2.52 -18.73
CA SER A 297 5.88 -1.16 -18.76
C SER A 297 5.37 -0.29 -17.63
N ASP A 298 4.11 -0.44 -17.23
CA ASP A 298 3.50 0.33 -16.16
C ASP A 298 4.08 -0.04 -14.78
N VAL A 299 4.26 -1.33 -14.51
CA VAL A 299 5.00 -1.81 -13.32
C VAL A 299 6.42 -1.25 -13.31
N ALA A 300 7.14 -1.33 -14.43
CA ALA A 300 8.51 -0.81 -14.52
C ALA A 300 8.54 0.71 -14.25
N ASN A 301 7.60 1.47 -14.81
CA ASN A 301 7.50 2.91 -14.57
C ASN A 301 7.25 3.25 -13.10
N ALA A 302 6.38 2.51 -12.40
CA ALA A 302 6.17 2.71 -10.96
C ALA A 302 7.46 2.50 -10.14
N VAL A 303 8.27 1.49 -10.52
CA VAL A 303 9.59 1.26 -9.91
C VAL A 303 10.56 2.39 -10.22
N MET A 304 10.61 2.87 -11.47
CA MET A 304 11.45 3.99 -11.90
C MET A 304 11.09 5.29 -11.18
N ASP A 305 9.79 5.55 -11.00
CA ASP A 305 9.28 6.71 -10.25
C ASP A 305 9.75 6.70 -8.79
N GLY A 306 10.12 5.52 -8.28
CA GLY A 306 10.71 5.34 -6.96
C GLY A 306 9.70 4.90 -5.92
N THR A 307 8.74 4.06 -6.31
CA THR A 307 7.81 3.45 -5.37
C THR A 307 8.51 2.49 -4.40
N ASP A 308 8.07 2.43 -3.14
CA ASP A 308 8.58 1.46 -2.17
C ASP A 308 8.00 0.07 -2.41
N ALA A 309 6.73 0.01 -2.82
CA ALA A 309 6.03 -1.22 -3.09
C ALA A 309 5.04 -1.10 -4.25
N VAL A 310 4.82 -2.22 -4.93
CA VAL A 310 3.74 -2.41 -5.91
C VAL A 310 2.73 -3.42 -5.36
N MET A 311 1.46 -3.28 -5.73
CA MET A 311 0.39 -4.10 -5.17
C MET A 311 -0.40 -4.90 -6.22
N LEU A 312 -0.54 -6.20 -5.98
CA LEU A 312 -1.49 -7.08 -6.65
C LEU A 312 -2.82 -7.09 -5.90
N SER A 313 -3.90 -6.87 -6.64
CA SER A 313 -5.26 -6.77 -6.14
C SER A 313 -6.03 -8.05 -6.45
N ALA A 314 -6.89 -8.06 -7.47
CA ALA A 314 -7.66 -9.23 -7.85
C ALA A 314 -6.76 -10.34 -8.43
N GLU A 315 -5.62 -9.98 -9.02
CA GLU A 315 -4.63 -10.89 -9.61
C GLU A 315 -4.23 -11.99 -8.62
N SER A 316 -3.88 -11.61 -7.39
CA SER A 316 -3.49 -12.56 -6.34
C SER A 316 -4.67 -13.04 -5.50
N ALA A 317 -5.79 -12.31 -5.45
CA ALA A 317 -6.90 -12.62 -4.54
C ALA A 317 -7.87 -13.64 -5.13
N SER A 318 -8.28 -13.45 -6.38
CA SER A 318 -9.35 -14.21 -7.04
C SER A 318 -9.03 -14.59 -8.49
N GLY A 319 -7.88 -14.19 -9.02
CA GLY A 319 -7.43 -14.53 -10.36
C GLY A 319 -7.07 -16.01 -10.51
N HIS A 320 -7.01 -16.47 -11.75
CA HIS A 320 -6.64 -17.84 -12.11
C HIS A 320 -5.14 -18.13 -11.95
N TYR A 321 -4.29 -17.09 -11.88
CA TYR A 321 -2.82 -17.21 -11.89
C TYR A 321 -2.14 -16.43 -10.74
N PRO A 322 -2.53 -16.63 -9.47
CA PRO A 322 -2.08 -15.79 -8.36
C PRO A 322 -0.57 -15.92 -8.11
N LEU A 323 0.02 -17.10 -8.29
CA LEU A 323 1.45 -17.32 -8.10
C LEU A 323 2.26 -16.67 -9.24
N GLU A 324 1.85 -16.91 -10.47
CA GLU A 324 2.51 -16.40 -11.67
C GLU A 324 2.51 -14.87 -11.70
N SER A 325 1.43 -14.22 -11.22
CA SER A 325 1.38 -12.78 -11.04
C SER A 325 2.47 -12.27 -10.10
N VAL A 326 2.75 -12.95 -8.98
CA VAL A 326 3.83 -12.58 -8.05
C VAL A 326 5.20 -12.81 -8.70
N GLU A 327 5.38 -13.93 -9.39
CA GLU A 327 6.65 -14.26 -10.04
C GLU A 327 7.02 -13.25 -11.13
N ILE A 328 6.07 -12.90 -12.01
CA ILE A 328 6.35 -11.93 -13.09
C ILE A 328 6.52 -10.51 -12.53
N MET A 329 5.75 -10.13 -11.50
CA MET A 329 5.96 -8.87 -10.79
C MET A 329 7.38 -8.79 -10.23
N SER A 330 7.86 -9.85 -9.57
CA SER A 330 9.23 -9.91 -9.05
C SER A 330 10.27 -9.80 -10.18
N LYS A 331 10.06 -10.49 -11.31
CA LYS A 331 10.97 -10.43 -12.46
C LYS A 331 11.05 -9.02 -13.08
N ILE A 332 9.91 -8.35 -13.27
CA ILE A 332 9.87 -6.98 -13.81
C ILE A 332 10.61 -6.02 -12.88
N ILE A 333 10.37 -6.12 -11.57
CA ILE A 333 11.08 -5.29 -10.57
C ILE A 333 12.59 -5.50 -10.67
N GLN A 334 13.05 -6.76 -10.65
CA GLN A 334 14.48 -7.07 -10.70
C GLN A 334 15.13 -6.54 -11.97
N GLU A 335 14.51 -6.76 -13.13
CA GLU A 335 15.03 -6.27 -14.41
C GLU A 335 15.12 -4.75 -14.40
N THR A 336 14.06 -4.07 -13.93
CA THR A 336 14.02 -2.60 -13.85
C THR A 336 15.12 -2.06 -12.93
N GLU A 337 15.37 -2.71 -11.80
CA GLU A 337 16.38 -2.29 -10.82
C GLU A 337 17.84 -2.48 -11.26
N THR A 338 18.09 -3.12 -12.41
CA THR A 338 19.44 -3.21 -13.01
C THR A 338 19.91 -1.90 -13.62
N ILE A 339 18.97 -1.00 -13.94
CA ILE A 339 19.24 0.23 -14.69
C ILE A 339 19.89 1.27 -13.77
N ASN A 340 21.13 1.66 -14.08
CA ASN A 340 21.88 2.68 -13.33
C ASN A 340 21.19 4.05 -13.33
N HIS A 341 20.47 4.41 -14.40
CA HIS A 341 19.79 5.70 -14.52
C HIS A 341 18.77 5.95 -13.39
N ILE A 342 18.04 4.91 -12.97
CA ILE A 342 17.07 5.01 -11.86
C ILE A 342 17.77 5.46 -10.58
N TYR A 343 18.96 4.92 -10.33
CA TYR A 343 19.74 5.30 -9.17
C TYR A 343 20.21 6.76 -9.23
N GLU A 344 20.61 7.25 -10.40
CA GLU A 344 21.02 8.65 -10.57
C GLU A 344 19.85 9.62 -10.32
N ILE A 345 18.66 9.26 -10.78
CA ILE A 345 17.44 10.04 -10.48
C ILE A 345 17.22 10.07 -8.96
N HIS A 346 17.23 8.91 -8.30
CA HIS A 346 16.96 8.81 -6.86
C HIS A 346 18.05 9.44 -5.99
N TRP A 347 19.31 9.39 -6.44
CA TRP A 347 20.45 9.98 -5.75
C TRP A 347 20.32 11.49 -5.59
N ASN A 348 19.75 12.15 -6.62
CA ASN A 348 19.62 13.59 -6.74
C ASN A 348 18.29 14.16 -6.21
N ILE A 349 17.42 13.31 -5.65
CA ILE A 349 16.17 13.78 -5.04
C ILE A 349 16.50 14.69 -3.86
N LYS A 350 16.16 15.99 -3.99
CA LYS A 350 16.29 16.97 -2.91
C LYS A 350 15.32 16.61 -1.79
N LYS A 351 15.82 16.35 -0.59
CA LYS A 351 14.96 16.10 0.58
C LYS A 351 14.50 17.43 1.16
N THR A 352 13.19 17.69 1.14
CA THR A 352 12.59 19.00 1.49
C THR A 352 12.19 19.14 2.97
N PHE A 353 11.99 18.03 3.67
CA PHE A 353 11.53 18.02 5.08
C PHE A 353 12.66 17.73 6.10
N LEU A 354 13.92 17.82 5.66
CA LEU A 354 14.94 16.91 6.18
C LEU A 354 16.33 17.58 6.31
N GLU A 355 16.40 18.86 6.70
CA GLU A 355 17.60 19.41 7.37
C GLU A 355 17.64 18.93 8.83
N SER A 356 17.73 17.61 9.00
CA SER A 356 17.74 16.95 10.31
C SER A 356 18.94 16.02 10.41
N GLU A 357 19.40 15.75 11.64
CA GLU A 357 20.48 14.80 11.93
C GLU A 357 20.24 13.43 11.26
N ARG A 358 18.97 13.00 11.21
CA ARG A 358 18.54 11.78 10.51
C ARG A 358 19.03 11.73 9.06
N THR A 359 18.78 12.80 8.31
CA THR A 359 19.08 12.85 6.86
C THR A 359 20.58 12.93 6.63
N ALA A 360 21.28 13.69 7.46
CA ALA A 360 22.73 13.81 7.38
C ALA A 360 23.40 12.44 7.58
N LEU A 361 22.97 11.68 8.59
CA LEU A 361 23.50 10.34 8.87
C LEU A 361 23.09 9.31 7.80
N GLY A 362 21.84 9.35 7.33
CA GLY A 362 21.39 8.50 6.23
C GLY A 362 22.20 8.75 4.95
N ASN A 363 22.40 10.02 4.60
CA ASN A 363 23.20 10.40 3.45
C ASN A 363 24.66 9.98 3.64
N ALA A 364 25.27 10.27 4.79
CA ALA A 364 26.64 9.83 5.08
C ALA A 364 26.81 8.31 4.96
N ALA A 365 25.86 7.53 5.48
CA ALA A 365 25.87 6.07 5.33
C ALA A 365 25.82 5.63 3.85
N ARG A 366 24.97 6.28 3.05
CA ARG A 366 24.86 6.04 1.60
C ARG A 366 26.15 6.39 0.86
N GLU A 367 26.71 7.58 1.11
CA GLU A 367 27.95 8.07 0.49
C GLU A 367 29.14 7.17 0.84
N ILE A 368 29.30 6.81 2.12
CA ILE A 368 30.38 5.92 2.56
C ILE A 368 30.21 4.54 1.93
N ALA A 369 29.00 3.97 1.94
CA ALA A 369 28.75 2.67 1.34
C ALA A 369 29.09 2.66 -0.16
N HIS A 370 28.77 3.74 -0.87
CA HIS A 370 29.14 3.90 -2.27
C HIS A 370 30.67 4.01 -2.46
N GLY A 371 31.32 4.91 -1.71
CA GLY A 371 32.74 5.22 -1.85
C GLY A 371 33.69 4.07 -1.49
N ILE A 372 33.30 3.20 -0.54
CA ILE A 372 34.12 2.03 -0.16
C ILE A 372 33.73 0.74 -0.90
N HIS A 373 32.77 0.82 -1.83
CA HIS A 373 32.15 -0.33 -2.48
C HIS A 373 31.64 -1.37 -1.47
N ALA A 374 30.95 -0.91 -0.42
CA ALA A 374 30.35 -1.78 0.57
C ALA A 374 29.38 -2.77 -0.09
N LYS A 375 29.24 -3.95 0.48
CA LYS A 375 28.28 -4.96 0.03
C LYS A 375 26.89 -4.80 0.62
N ALA A 376 26.78 -4.11 1.76
CA ALA A 376 25.52 -3.84 2.43
C ALA A 376 25.61 -2.64 3.37
N ILE A 377 24.44 -2.10 3.72
CA ILE A 377 24.26 -1.28 4.91
C ILE A 377 23.56 -2.16 5.96
N VAL A 378 24.03 -2.11 7.20
CA VAL A 378 23.45 -2.85 8.33
C VAL A 378 22.85 -1.86 9.32
N ASN A 379 21.65 -2.15 9.80
CA ASN A 379 21.02 -1.40 10.88
C ASN A 379 20.77 -2.29 12.10
N PHE A 380 21.04 -1.78 13.29
CA PHE A 380 20.45 -2.30 14.52
C PHE A 380 19.34 -1.35 14.95
N THR A 381 18.12 -1.86 15.15
CA THR A 381 16.97 -1.00 15.40
C THR A 381 15.93 -1.62 16.32
N ARG A 382 15.31 -0.79 17.17
CA ARG A 382 14.20 -1.17 18.05
C ARG A 382 12.84 -0.79 17.48
N SER A 383 12.77 0.27 16.68
CA SER A 383 11.52 0.82 16.14
C SER A 383 11.40 0.70 14.62
N GLY A 384 12.48 0.33 13.93
CA GLY A 384 12.56 0.36 12.46
C GLY A 384 13.03 1.70 11.91
N TYR A 385 13.25 2.70 12.77
CA TYR A 385 13.56 4.06 12.35
C TYR A 385 14.87 4.15 11.54
N SER A 386 15.96 3.55 12.02
CA SER A 386 17.25 3.52 11.29
C SER A 386 17.13 2.86 9.92
N ALA A 387 16.32 1.80 9.82
CA ALA A 387 16.04 1.13 8.55
C ALA A 387 15.26 2.03 7.58
N LEU A 388 14.28 2.78 8.09
CA LEU A 388 13.55 3.78 7.30
C LEU A 388 14.49 4.87 6.77
N ILE A 389 15.39 5.39 7.61
CA ILE A 389 16.42 6.38 7.23
C ILE A 389 17.33 5.84 6.12
N THR A 390 17.75 4.58 6.22
CA THR A 390 18.59 4.00 5.16
C THR A 390 17.78 3.76 3.87
N SER A 391 16.53 3.31 3.99
CA SER A 391 15.63 3.03 2.86
C SER A 391 15.31 4.28 2.03
N GLU A 392 15.04 5.41 2.69
CA GLU A 392 14.71 6.68 2.01
C GLU A 392 15.89 7.27 1.21
N MET A 393 17.12 6.84 1.52
CA MET A 393 18.34 7.24 0.80
C MET A 393 18.57 6.40 -0.46
N ARG A 394 17.76 5.35 -0.68
CA ARG A 394 17.76 4.50 -1.88
C ARG A 394 19.15 3.96 -2.28
N PRO A 395 19.93 3.36 -1.36
CA PRO A 395 21.26 2.82 -1.70
C PRO A 395 21.19 1.70 -2.75
N LYS A 396 22.26 1.51 -3.53
CA LYS A 396 22.36 0.38 -4.50
C LYS A 396 22.44 -0.98 -3.81
N VAL A 397 22.94 -1.00 -2.58
CA VAL A 397 23.25 -2.21 -1.81
C VAL A 397 22.06 -2.63 -0.93
N PRO A 398 21.94 -3.92 -0.56
CA PRO A 398 20.94 -4.37 0.41
C PRO A 398 21.11 -3.68 1.77
N ILE A 399 19.97 -3.55 2.46
CA ILE A 399 19.91 -3.03 3.82
C ILE A 399 19.52 -4.18 4.74
N TYR A 400 20.45 -4.71 5.52
CA TYR A 400 20.16 -5.77 6.49
C TYR A 400 19.82 -5.14 7.84
N SER A 401 18.57 -5.29 8.30
CA SER A 401 18.09 -4.62 9.51
C SER A 401 17.78 -5.62 10.62
N PHE A 402 18.57 -5.60 11.68
CA PHE A 402 18.44 -6.46 12.84
C PHE A 402 17.62 -5.79 13.95
N THR A 403 16.67 -6.52 14.51
CA THR A 403 15.82 -6.04 15.60
C THR A 403 15.45 -7.17 16.56
N PRO A 404 15.30 -6.87 17.87
CA PRO A 404 14.80 -7.86 18.81
C PRO A 404 13.28 -8.07 18.77
N PHE A 405 12.55 -7.30 17.96
CA PHE A 405 11.09 -7.31 17.94
C PHE A 405 10.55 -7.79 16.60
N ALA A 406 9.81 -8.91 16.61
CA ALA A 406 9.16 -9.44 15.41
C ALA A 406 8.18 -8.45 14.76
N THR A 407 7.45 -7.68 15.57
CA THR A 407 6.54 -6.62 15.08
C THR A 407 7.28 -5.54 14.30
N THR A 408 8.46 -5.11 14.77
CA THR A 408 9.31 -4.18 14.04
C THR A 408 9.85 -4.79 12.74
N ALA A 409 10.27 -6.06 12.78
CA ALA A 409 10.75 -6.77 11.59
C ALA A 409 9.68 -6.86 10.50
N ARG A 410 8.43 -7.17 10.87
CA ARG A 410 7.28 -7.20 9.94
C ARG A 410 6.93 -5.83 9.38
N LYS A 411 6.95 -4.77 10.21
CA LYS A 411 6.75 -3.39 9.75
C LYS A 411 7.78 -3.01 8.68
N MET A 412 9.06 -3.34 8.89
CA MET A 412 10.12 -3.04 7.93
C MET A 412 9.95 -3.72 6.56
N LYS A 413 9.02 -4.68 6.40
CA LYS A 413 8.73 -5.32 5.10
C LYS A 413 8.17 -4.36 4.05
N LEU A 414 7.69 -3.18 4.44
CA LEU A 414 7.29 -2.13 3.50
C LEU A 414 8.48 -1.27 3.03
N TYR A 415 9.62 -1.28 3.73
CA TYR A 415 10.73 -0.37 3.45
C TYR A 415 11.59 -0.90 2.31
N ARG A 416 11.67 -0.16 1.20
CA ARG A 416 12.42 -0.56 0.01
C ARG A 416 13.87 -0.92 0.32
N GLY A 417 14.33 -2.05 -0.22
CA GLY A 417 15.72 -2.51 -0.05
C GLY A 417 16.04 -3.12 1.32
N VAL A 418 15.14 -3.01 2.30
CA VAL A 418 15.32 -3.56 3.65
C VAL A 418 15.00 -5.05 3.70
N ILE A 419 15.91 -5.83 4.29
CA ILE A 419 15.74 -7.24 4.63
C ILE A 419 15.83 -7.35 6.15
N PRO A 420 14.70 -7.58 6.84
CA PRO A 420 14.65 -7.58 8.29
C PRO A 420 15.03 -8.95 8.89
N PHE A 421 15.78 -8.92 9.99
CA PHE A 421 16.15 -10.09 10.80
C PHE A 421 15.70 -9.90 12.24
N VAL A 422 15.09 -10.94 12.81
CA VAL A 422 14.83 -10.99 14.26
C VAL A 422 16.07 -11.58 14.95
N MET A 423 16.54 -10.91 15.99
CA MET A 423 17.70 -11.34 16.79
C MET A 423 17.38 -11.35 18.29
N PRO A 424 18.17 -12.03 19.13
CA PRO A 424 18.07 -11.87 20.57
C PRO A 424 18.31 -10.41 21.01
N PHE A 425 17.78 -10.05 22.18
CA PHE A 425 18.08 -8.74 22.77
C PHE A 425 19.49 -8.73 23.35
N PHE A 426 20.33 -7.84 22.84
CA PHE A 426 21.68 -7.58 23.35
C PHE A 426 21.79 -6.16 23.88
N THR A 427 22.63 -5.95 24.89
CA THR A 427 22.91 -4.62 25.45
C THR A 427 24.23 -4.03 24.95
N ARG A 428 25.12 -4.85 24.40
CA ARG A 428 26.44 -4.45 23.90
C ARG A 428 26.50 -4.54 22.39
N LEU A 429 27.16 -3.56 21.76
CA LEU A 429 27.34 -3.53 20.31
C LEU A 429 28.18 -4.72 19.82
N GLU A 430 29.20 -5.12 20.57
CA GLU A 430 30.07 -6.24 20.18
C GLU A 430 29.28 -7.54 20.02
N ASP A 431 28.34 -7.81 20.93
CA ASP A 431 27.50 -9.01 20.88
C ASP A 431 26.52 -8.97 19.69
N MET A 432 25.97 -7.78 19.39
CA MET A 432 25.13 -7.57 18.20
C MET A 432 25.91 -7.81 16.90
N ILE A 433 27.15 -7.29 16.82
CA ILE A 433 28.02 -7.47 15.65
C ILE A 433 28.41 -8.95 15.51
N ALA A 434 28.73 -9.64 16.60
CA ALA A 434 29.06 -11.06 16.58
C ALA A 434 27.89 -11.90 16.05
N TYR A 435 26.67 -11.66 16.55
CA TYR A 435 25.46 -12.33 16.06
C TYR A 435 25.21 -12.03 14.57
N MET A 436 25.30 -10.76 14.17
CA MET A 436 25.11 -10.34 12.77
C MET A 436 26.10 -11.02 11.83
N ASN A 437 27.39 -11.07 12.20
CA ASN A 437 28.41 -11.77 11.42
C ASN A 437 28.10 -13.25 11.24
N GLN A 438 27.77 -13.93 12.33
CA GLN A 438 27.43 -15.35 12.29
C GLN A 438 26.22 -15.55 11.36
N LYS A 439 25.15 -14.79 11.59
CA LYS A 439 23.90 -14.95 10.86
C LYS A 439 24.03 -14.68 9.37
N LEU A 440 24.70 -13.59 8.97
CA LEU A 440 24.85 -13.23 7.56
C LEU A 440 25.78 -14.20 6.80
N LYS A 441 26.74 -14.83 7.48
CA LYS A 441 27.59 -15.88 6.89
C LYS A 441 26.85 -17.21 6.76
N GLU A 442 26.16 -17.64 7.81
CA GLU A 442 25.38 -18.90 7.82
C GLU A 442 24.30 -18.92 6.74
N ASP A 443 23.64 -17.77 6.53
CA ASP A 443 22.61 -17.62 5.52
C ASP A 443 23.18 -17.25 4.12
N GLU A 444 24.51 -17.17 3.98
CA GLU A 444 25.24 -16.81 2.75
C GLU A 444 24.88 -15.44 2.12
N PHE A 445 24.54 -14.46 2.97
CA PHE A 445 24.26 -13.08 2.53
C PHE A 445 25.53 -12.23 2.35
N LEU A 446 26.58 -12.50 3.13
CA LEU A 446 27.89 -11.84 3.07
C LEU A 446 29.00 -12.85 3.38
N PHE A 447 30.20 -12.55 2.91
CA PHE A 447 31.38 -13.40 3.04
C PHE A 447 32.53 -12.68 3.75
N PRO A 448 33.49 -13.42 4.35
CA PRO A 448 34.69 -12.83 4.93
C PRO A 448 35.41 -11.90 3.94
N GLY A 449 35.76 -10.69 4.40
CA GLY A 449 36.35 -9.64 3.57
C GLY A 449 35.37 -8.61 3.02
N ASP A 450 34.06 -8.90 3.02
CA ASP A 450 33.05 -7.93 2.59
C ASP A 450 33.02 -6.73 3.54
N LYS A 451 33.04 -5.53 2.97
CA LYS A 451 32.88 -4.27 3.71
C LYS A 451 31.40 -3.94 3.85
N ILE A 452 31.00 -3.48 5.01
CA ILE A 452 29.65 -2.97 5.30
C ILE A 452 29.73 -1.62 5.99
N VAL A 453 28.61 -0.90 5.95
CA VAL A 453 28.39 0.30 6.77
C VAL A 453 27.31 -0.02 7.80
N ILE A 454 27.61 0.17 9.08
CA ILE A 454 26.65 0.01 10.17
C ILE A 454 26.10 1.40 10.52
N LEU A 455 24.77 1.56 10.47
CA LEU A 455 24.05 2.76 10.92
C LEU A 455 23.05 2.38 12.02
N SER A 456 23.25 2.88 13.23
CA SER A 456 22.45 2.54 14.42
C SER A 456 22.27 3.75 15.35
N GLY A 457 21.34 3.63 16.30
CA GLY A 457 21.46 4.37 17.57
C GLY A 457 22.46 3.66 18.48
N ALA A 458 23.25 4.40 19.26
CA ALA A 458 24.22 3.83 20.18
C ALA A 458 23.53 2.94 21.24
N PRO A 459 24.16 1.84 21.70
CA PRO A 459 23.57 0.98 22.73
C PRO A 459 23.20 1.79 23.98
N GLY A 460 21.97 1.59 24.50
CA GLY A 460 21.47 2.30 25.68
C GLY A 460 20.84 3.68 25.40
N THR A 461 20.79 4.13 24.14
CA THR A 461 20.11 5.38 23.76
C THR A 461 18.59 5.25 23.68
N THR A 462 17.90 6.39 23.64
CA THR A 462 16.44 6.50 23.57
C THR A 462 15.86 5.88 22.29
N VAL A 463 14.60 5.44 22.33
CA VAL A 463 13.94 4.90 21.13
C VAL A 463 13.79 6.01 20.08
N ARG A 464 14.16 5.71 18.81
CA ARG A 464 14.21 6.66 17.66
C ARG A 464 15.41 7.62 17.61
N SER A 465 16.50 7.36 18.33
CA SER A 465 17.80 8.00 18.05
C SER A 465 18.57 7.21 16.97
N VAL A 466 19.34 7.93 16.15
CA VAL A 466 20.39 7.40 15.28
C VAL A 466 21.55 8.37 15.36
N ASP A 467 22.71 7.89 15.81
CA ASP A 467 23.87 8.72 16.15
C ASP A 467 25.21 7.97 15.93
N PHE A 468 25.16 6.73 15.45
CA PHE A 468 26.33 5.87 15.29
C PHE A 468 26.49 5.40 13.84
N LEU A 469 27.70 5.59 13.30
CA LEU A 469 28.10 5.13 11.98
C LEU A 469 29.47 4.45 12.04
N GLN A 470 29.59 3.23 11.51
CA GLN A 470 30.84 2.47 11.52
C GLN A 470 31.06 1.74 10.19
N ILE A 471 32.29 1.80 9.69
CA ILE A 471 32.76 0.89 8.63
C ILE A 471 33.23 -0.40 9.29
N TYR A 472 32.72 -1.53 8.82
CA TYR A 472 33.05 -2.84 9.36
C TYR A 472 33.38 -3.83 8.24
N GLN A 473 34.28 -4.78 8.51
CA GLN A 473 34.63 -5.85 7.59
C GLN A 473 34.20 -7.18 8.18
N ILE A 474 33.46 -7.98 7.41
CA ILE A 474 33.03 -9.31 7.82
C ILE A 474 34.26 -10.21 8.03
N HIS A 475 34.30 -10.90 9.16
CA HIS A 475 35.36 -11.83 9.56
C HIS A 475 34.90 -13.27 9.53
#